data_AF-A0A6G4TZW9-F1
#
_entry.id   AF-A0A6G4TZW9-F1
#
_cell.length_a   1.000
_cell.length_b   1.000
_cell.length_c   1.000
_cell.angle_alpha   90.00
_cell.angle_beta   90.00
_cell.angle_gamma   90.00
#
_symmetry.space_group_name_H-M   'P 1'
#
loop_
_entity.id
_entity.type
_entity.pdbx_description
1 polymer ?
#
loop_
_entity_poly.entity_id
_entity_poly.type
_entity_poly.pdbx_seq_one_letter_code
_entity_poly.pdbx_strand_id
1 'polypeptide(L)'
;MIEMEFDAEDVARTRFALSPLWEVVASVRVLKGADEHGMHRAWAEQVRPRLAAADADLTPLFDLVPVPPNPRWTGTLPGFLCPSPSTPLPSLAVELATIRTTPPEQLRTSADVPPQRLAALHADSAGELSRLADVIETYWELALAPYWPRILTLLESDIRYRADRLVEGGARHLLADLDPQVTWADGDGGSATLHLEHRAVSVARRLGGRGLLLVPSAFVWPRVFTVVTEPWQPTLRYPPRGVGTLWADRPPATPSAALAGVIGRSRAAILTELTAPASTTELARRTGLTAGGVSQHLTALRTAGLVGGHRAGRQVLYARTQAGETLVQAAGA
;
A
#
# COMPACT_ATOMS: atom_id res chain seq x y z
N MET A 1 22.04 -8.52 9.51
CA MET A 1 21.85 -8.93 8.11
C MET A 1 20.89 -10.10 8.11
N ILE A 2 19.75 -10.00 7.43
CA ILE A 2 18.86 -11.17 7.30
C ILE A 2 19.30 -11.93 6.06
N GLU A 3 19.47 -13.24 6.21
CA GLU A 3 19.83 -14.13 5.10
C GLU A 3 18.64 -15.06 4.85
N MET A 4 18.12 -15.02 3.63
CA MET A 4 17.11 -15.97 3.18
C MET A 4 17.78 -16.98 2.26
N GLU A 5 17.94 -18.19 2.74
CA GLU A 5 18.41 -19.33 1.94
C GLU A 5 17.20 -19.94 1.21
N PHE A 6 17.30 -20.06 -0.10
CA PHE A 6 16.28 -20.71 -0.92
C PHE A 6 16.91 -21.64 -1.95
N ASP A 7 16.18 -22.70 -2.26
CA ASP A 7 16.54 -23.68 -3.28
C ASP A 7 15.80 -23.42 -4.60
N ALA A 8 15.98 -24.32 -5.57
CA ALA A 8 15.32 -24.21 -6.87
C ALA A 8 13.78 -24.30 -6.76
N GLU A 9 13.23 -25.05 -5.80
CA GLU A 9 11.79 -25.15 -5.58
C GLU A 9 11.23 -23.83 -5.05
N ASP A 10 11.94 -23.19 -4.14
CA ASP A 10 11.60 -21.87 -3.62
C ASP A 10 11.63 -20.79 -4.72
N VAL A 11 12.62 -20.82 -5.62
CA VAL A 11 12.65 -19.94 -6.79
C VAL A 11 11.44 -20.19 -7.69
N ALA A 12 11.10 -21.45 -7.96
CA ALA A 12 9.95 -21.80 -8.79
C ALA A 12 8.61 -21.37 -8.17
N ARG A 13 8.53 -21.30 -6.83
CA ARG A 13 7.35 -20.86 -6.08
C ARG A 13 7.36 -19.35 -5.77
N THR A 14 8.37 -18.62 -6.23
CA THR A 14 8.44 -17.17 -6.05
C THR A 14 7.37 -16.48 -6.89
N ARG A 15 6.59 -15.60 -6.26
CA ARG A 15 5.45 -14.93 -6.90
C ARG A 15 5.27 -13.52 -6.38
N PHE A 16 4.57 -12.69 -7.15
CA PHE A 16 4.14 -11.37 -6.70
C PHE A 16 2.76 -11.44 -6.03
N ALA A 17 2.55 -10.53 -5.08
CA ALA A 17 1.22 -10.17 -4.62
C ALA A 17 1.17 -8.69 -4.22
N LEU A 18 -0.03 -8.13 -4.18
CA LEU A 18 -0.31 -6.84 -3.55
C LEU A 18 -1.04 -7.06 -2.23
N SER A 19 -1.02 -6.07 -1.34
CA SER A 19 -1.66 -6.16 -0.03
C SER A 19 -2.22 -4.80 0.40
N PRO A 20 -3.53 -4.54 0.17
CA PRO A 20 -4.22 -3.38 0.74
C PRO A 20 -3.99 -3.21 2.25
N LEU A 21 -4.03 -4.30 3.01
CA LEU A 21 -3.81 -4.30 4.45
C LEU A 21 -2.39 -3.87 4.80
N TRP A 22 -1.37 -4.35 4.07
CA TRP A 22 -0.01 -3.88 4.28
C TRP A 22 0.14 -2.38 4.03
N GLU A 23 -0.49 -1.85 2.97
CA GLU A 23 -0.46 -0.41 2.72
C GLU A 23 -1.07 0.38 3.87
N VAL A 24 -2.14 -0.12 4.52
CA VAL A 24 -2.68 0.49 5.75
C VAL A 24 -1.63 0.54 6.85
N VAL A 25 -1.00 -0.59 7.15
CA VAL A 25 -0.01 -0.68 8.23
C VAL A 25 1.20 0.24 7.94
N ALA A 26 1.69 0.22 6.72
CA ALA A 26 2.82 1.03 6.29
C ALA A 26 2.48 2.53 6.30
N SER A 27 1.27 2.92 5.86
CA SER A 27 0.84 4.32 5.83
C SER A 27 0.56 4.89 7.23
N VAL A 28 0.16 4.08 8.20
CA VAL A 28 0.08 4.50 9.62
C VAL A 28 1.46 4.94 10.13
N ARG A 29 2.53 4.23 9.76
CA ARG A 29 3.90 4.62 10.17
C ARG A 29 4.27 5.99 9.62
N VAL A 30 3.91 6.29 8.36
CA VAL A 30 4.08 7.61 7.76
C VAL A 30 3.33 8.69 8.56
N LEU A 31 2.07 8.44 8.94
CA LEU A 31 1.29 9.39 9.75
C LEU A 31 1.86 9.56 11.17
N LYS A 32 2.54 8.57 11.72
CA LYS A 32 3.24 8.65 13.00
C LYS A 32 4.65 9.27 12.89
N GLY A 33 5.06 9.71 11.70
CA GLY A 33 6.30 10.46 11.47
C GLY A 33 7.48 9.65 10.94
N ALA A 34 7.28 8.40 10.52
CA ALA A 34 8.37 7.56 10.00
C ALA A 34 8.92 8.03 8.63
N ASP A 35 8.18 8.85 7.88
CA ASP A 35 8.62 9.48 6.63
C ASP A 35 9.10 10.92 6.86
N GLU A 36 10.18 11.07 7.63
CA GLU A 36 10.82 12.38 7.87
C GLU A 36 11.32 13.05 6.57
N HIS A 37 11.42 12.31 5.46
CA HIS A 37 12.00 12.73 4.18
C HIS A 37 10.96 13.19 3.13
N GLY A 38 9.67 13.12 3.47
CA GLY A 38 8.64 13.96 2.86
C GLY A 38 8.05 13.49 1.52
N MET A 39 8.35 12.27 1.04
CA MET A 39 7.75 11.81 -0.22
C MET A 39 6.22 11.69 -0.08
N HIS A 40 5.72 11.26 1.08
CA HIS A 40 4.29 11.12 1.38
C HIS A 40 3.71 12.36 2.06
N ARG A 41 4.47 13.46 2.17
CA ARG A 41 4.02 14.68 2.86
C ARG A 41 2.70 15.20 2.30
N ALA A 42 2.60 15.33 0.98
CA ALA A 42 1.38 15.82 0.33
C ALA A 42 0.16 14.93 0.62
N TRP A 43 0.35 13.60 0.65
CA TRP A 43 -0.70 12.67 1.06
C TRP A 43 -1.07 12.86 2.55
N ALA A 44 -0.08 12.94 3.43
CA ALA A 44 -0.30 13.07 4.87
C ALA A 44 -1.01 14.40 5.23
N GLU A 45 -0.64 15.51 4.58
CA GLU A 45 -1.29 16.82 4.76
C GLU A 45 -2.76 16.80 4.34
N GLN A 46 -3.14 15.97 3.36
CA GLN A 46 -4.54 15.79 2.95
C GLN A 46 -5.31 14.80 3.81
N VAL A 47 -4.66 13.76 4.32
CA VAL A 47 -5.30 12.69 5.10
C VAL A 47 -5.51 13.08 6.57
N ARG A 48 -4.55 13.76 7.21
CA ARG A 48 -4.64 14.14 8.64
C ARG A 48 -5.93 14.90 8.98
N PRO A 49 -6.34 15.94 8.23
CA PRO A 49 -7.59 16.66 8.51
C PRO A 49 -8.83 15.77 8.34
N ARG A 50 -8.81 14.82 7.40
CA ARG A 50 -9.94 13.90 7.16
C ARG A 50 -10.11 12.92 8.31
N LEU A 51 -9.01 12.36 8.82
CA LEU A 51 -9.04 11.48 9.99
C LEU A 51 -9.53 12.25 11.23
N ALA A 52 -9.03 13.48 11.44
CA ALA A 52 -9.48 14.32 12.54
C ALA A 52 -10.97 14.69 12.45
N ALA A 53 -11.49 14.97 11.25
CA ALA A 53 -12.89 15.32 11.04
C ALA A 53 -13.86 14.13 11.13
N ALA A 54 -13.36 12.89 11.03
CA ALA A 54 -14.19 11.69 11.13
C ALA A 54 -14.55 11.32 12.57
N ASP A 55 -13.83 11.87 13.56
CA ASP A 55 -13.99 11.60 15.00
C ASP A 55 -14.00 10.09 15.32
N ALA A 56 -13.25 9.31 14.54
CA ALA A 56 -13.12 7.87 14.71
C ALA A 56 -11.97 7.53 15.65
N ASP A 57 -12.19 6.61 16.59
CA ASP A 57 -11.14 6.07 17.46
C ASP A 57 -10.21 5.13 16.68
N LEU A 58 -9.08 5.66 16.20
CA LEU A 58 -8.05 4.92 15.49
C LEU A 58 -6.99 4.31 16.42
N THR A 59 -7.11 4.52 17.74
CA THR A 59 -6.15 4.06 18.75
C THR A 59 -5.88 2.55 18.66
N PRO A 60 -6.88 1.66 18.46
CA PRO A 60 -6.62 0.22 18.34
C PRO A 60 -5.64 -0.16 17.24
N LEU A 61 -5.67 0.55 16.11
CA LEU A 61 -4.73 0.34 15.01
C LEU A 61 -3.39 1.02 15.31
N PHE A 62 -3.40 2.27 15.76
CA PHE A 62 -2.17 3.05 15.98
C PHE A 62 -1.30 2.47 17.10
N ASP A 63 -1.89 1.86 18.14
CA ASP A 63 -1.18 1.15 19.22
C ASP A 63 -0.40 -0.07 18.70
N LEU A 64 -0.92 -0.75 17.68
CA LEU A 64 -0.33 -1.97 17.12
C LEU A 64 0.72 -1.71 16.04
N VAL A 65 0.91 -0.45 15.64
CA VAL A 65 1.90 -0.03 14.65
C VAL A 65 2.99 0.81 15.32
N PRO A 66 3.96 0.18 16.00
CA PRO A 66 5.05 0.90 16.66
C PRO A 66 5.92 1.69 15.69
N VAL A 67 6.37 2.84 16.19
CA VAL A 67 7.23 3.78 15.49
C VAL A 67 8.42 4.10 16.40
N PRO A 68 9.50 3.27 16.43
CA PRO A 68 10.66 3.50 17.27
C PRO A 68 11.32 4.87 17.04
N PRO A 69 11.77 5.56 18.10
CA PRO A 69 12.26 6.94 18.03
C PRO A 69 13.63 7.11 17.36
N ASN A 70 14.29 6.04 16.90
CA ASN A 70 15.63 6.10 16.32
C ASN A 70 15.59 5.96 14.78
N PRO A 71 16.25 6.86 14.02
CA PRO A 71 16.32 6.83 12.55
C PRO A 71 16.98 5.55 11.96
N ARG A 72 17.52 4.66 12.80
CA ARG A 72 17.99 3.33 12.40
C ARG A 72 16.88 2.28 12.26
N TRP A 73 15.61 2.60 12.54
CA TRP A 73 14.37 1.86 12.26
C TRP A 73 14.49 0.33 12.30
N THR A 74 14.34 -0.20 13.52
CA THR A 74 14.48 -1.61 13.91
C THR A 74 13.18 -2.18 14.50
N GLY A 75 12.02 -1.68 14.06
CA GLY A 75 10.73 -2.00 14.66
C GLY A 75 10.14 -3.30 14.12
N THR A 76 9.88 -4.26 15.01
CA THR A 76 9.04 -5.44 14.72
C THR A 76 7.58 -5.02 14.69
N LEU A 77 6.81 -5.55 13.75
CA LEU A 77 5.35 -5.43 13.72
C LEU A 77 4.72 -6.73 14.21
N PRO A 78 3.54 -6.69 14.85
CA PRO A 78 2.80 -7.91 15.16
C PRO A 78 2.51 -8.71 13.88
N GLY A 79 2.90 -9.99 13.85
CA GLY A 79 2.79 -10.82 12.64
C GLY A 79 1.34 -10.95 12.15
N PHE A 80 0.38 -11.06 13.07
CA PHE A 80 -1.05 -11.14 12.76
C PHE A 80 -1.62 -9.88 12.11
N LEU A 81 -0.95 -8.73 12.25
CA LEU A 81 -1.37 -7.49 11.59
C LEU A 81 -0.92 -7.43 10.13
N CYS A 82 0.04 -8.28 9.73
CA CYS A 82 0.68 -8.26 8.42
C CYS A 82 0.73 -9.66 7.78
N PRO A 83 -0.39 -10.41 7.73
CA PRO A 83 -0.40 -11.76 7.15
C PRO A 83 0.08 -11.72 5.70
N SER A 84 0.69 -12.81 5.25
CA SER A 84 1.10 -12.95 3.84
C SER A 84 -0.14 -13.08 2.95
N PRO A 85 -0.27 -12.29 1.86
CA PRO A 85 -1.36 -12.42 0.91
C PRO A 85 -1.54 -13.85 0.39
N SER A 86 -2.74 -14.40 0.59
CA SER A 86 -3.13 -15.74 0.14
C SER A 86 -3.33 -15.83 -1.38
N THR A 87 -3.59 -14.70 -2.04
CA THR A 87 -3.75 -14.59 -3.49
C THR A 87 -2.91 -13.42 -4.03
N PRO A 88 -2.68 -13.31 -5.35
CA PRO A 88 -1.89 -12.21 -5.91
C PRO A 88 -2.51 -10.81 -5.73
N LEU A 89 -3.85 -10.70 -5.73
CA LEU A 89 -4.57 -9.43 -5.64
C LEU A 89 -5.77 -9.57 -4.70
N PRO A 90 -5.56 -9.75 -3.39
CA PRO A 90 -6.65 -9.84 -2.43
C PRO A 90 -7.36 -8.50 -2.32
N SER A 91 -8.67 -8.53 -2.07
CA SER A 91 -9.37 -7.35 -1.57
C SER A 91 -9.04 -7.14 -0.10
N LEU A 92 -9.18 -5.90 0.40
CA LEU A 92 -9.01 -5.63 1.82
C LEU A 92 -9.92 -6.53 2.67
N ALA A 93 -11.16 -6.78 2.24
CA ALA A 93 -12.10 -7.65 2.95
C ALA A 93 -11.56 -9.08 3.17
N VAL A 94 -10.83 -9.64 2.19
CA VAL A 94 -10.20 -10.97 2.30
C VAL A 94 -9.08 -10.95 3.33
N GLU A 95 -8.25 -9.89 3.34
CA GLU A 95 -7.17 -9.75 4.32
C GLU A 95 -7.71 -9.47 5.74
N LEU A 96 -8.78 -8.68 5.86
CA LEU A 96 -9.47 -8.45 7.14
C LEU A 96 -10.13 -9.73 7.67
N ALA A 97 -10.69 -10.57 6.81
CA ALA A 97 -11.19 -11.88 7.23
C ALA A 97 -10.09 -12.72 7.88
N THR A 98 -8.86 -12.66 7.33
CA THR A 98 -7.69 -13.34 7.91
C THR A 98 -7.35 -12.80 9.30
N ILE A 99 -7.38 -11.47 9.49
CA ILE A 99 -7.21 -10.86 10.83
C ILE A 99 -8.27 -11.38 11.80
N ARG A 100 -9.55 -11.32 11.42
CA ARG A 100 -10.69 -11.72 12.28
C ARG A 100 -10.61 -13.17 12.73
N THR A 101 -10.06 -14.06 11.89
CA THR A 101 -9.91 -15.48 12.18
C THR A 101 -8.54 -15.84 12.76
N THR A 102 -7.73 -14.87 13.17
CA THR A 102 -6.40 -15.16 13.74
C THR A 102 -6.55 -15.96 15.04
N PRO A 103 -5.94 -17.15 15.13
CA PRO A 103 -5.97 -17.94 16.37
C PRO A 103 -5.25 -17.23 17.53
N PRO A 104 -5.72 -17.35 18.78
CA PRO A 104 -5.13 -16.68 19.95
C PRO A 104 -3.62 -16.95 20.13
N GLU A 105 -3.15 -18.14 19.78
CA GLU A 105 -1.73 -18.52 19.86
C GLU A 105 -0.83 -17.70 18.91
N GLN A 106 -1.40 -17.12 17.86
CA GLN A 106 -0.71 -16.25 16.90
C GLN A 106 -0.73 -14.76 17.31
N LEU A 107 -1.45 -14.39 18.37
CA LEU A 107 -1.50 -13.03 18.94
C LEU A 107 -0.29 -12.71 19.84
N ARG A 108 0.83 -13.40 19.61
CA ARG A 108 2.10 -13.17 20.29
C ARG A 108 2.95 -12.23 19.43
N THR A 109 3.63 -11.29 20.09
CA THR A 109 4.51 -10.35 19.39
C THR A 109 5.65 -9.91 20.29
N SER A 110 6.82 -9.66 19.69
CA SER A 110 7.94 -8.96 20.31
C SER A 110 7.99 -7.47 19.90
N ALA A 111 6.97 -7.01 19.17
CA ALA A 111 6.78 -5.60 18.85
C ALA A 111 6.55 -4.77 20.11
N ASP A 112 7.01 -3.52 20.08
CA ASP A 112 6.83 -2.55 21.16
C ASP A 112 5.40 -1.99 21.15
N VAL A 113 4.44 -2.81 21.56
CA VAL A 113 3.02 -2.47 21.64
C VAL A 113 2.59 -2.28 23.10
N PRO A 114 1.63 -1.38 23.40
CA PRO A 114 1.21 -1.14 24.77
C PRO A 114 0.72 -2.44 25.47
N PRO A 115 1.20 -2.75 26.69
CA PRO A 115 0.84 -3.99 27.39
C PRO A 115 -0.67 -4.16 27.58
N GLN A 116 -1.40 -3.07 27.84
CA GLN A 116 -2.85 -3.08 27.97
C GLN A 116 -3.57 -3.48 26.67
N ARG A 117 -3.00 -3.17 25.49
CA ARG A 117 -3.55 -3.55 24.19
C ARG A 117 -3.42 -5.06 23.97
N LEU A 118 -2.26 -5.63 24.32
CA LEU A 118 -2.06 -7.07 24.27
C LEU A 118 -2.93 -7.81 25.28
N ALA A 119 -3.05 -7.29 26.51
CA ALA A 119 -3.91 -7.87 27.53
C ALA A 119 -5.38 -7.90 27.08
N ALA A 120 -5.89 -6.83 26.44
CA ALA A 120 -7.23 -6.80 25.86
C ALA A 120 -7.40 -7.83 24.74
N LEU A 121 -6.44 -7.90 23.80
CA LEU A 121 -6.45 -8.90 22.73
C LEU A 121 -6.42 -10.34 23.24
N HIS A 122 -5.76 -10.62 24.35
CA HIS A 122 -5.75 -11.97 24.96
C HIS A 122 -7.01 -12.26 25.78
N ALA A 123 -7.63 -11.25 26.37
CA ALA A 123 -8.86 -11.41 27.15
C ALA A 123 -10.09 -11.69 26.26
N ASP A 124 -10.19 -11.02 25.10
CA ASP A 124 -11.25 -11.22 24.11
C ASP A 124 -10.71 -11.11 22.68
N SER A 125 -10.03 -12.17 22.23
CA SER A 125 -9.39 -12.18 20.91
C SER A 125 -10.37 -11.97 19.77
N ALA A 126 -11.54 -12.62 19.81
CA ALA A 126 -12.52 -12.52 18.73
C ALA A 126 -13.13 -11.11 18.66
N GLY A 127 -13.53 -10.55 19.80
CA GLY A 127 -14.10 -9.20 19.86
C GLY A 127 -13.10 -8.12 19.47
N GLU A 128 -11.88 -8.17 20.00
CA GLU A 128 -10.85 -7.16 19.72
C GLU A 128 -10.30 -7.26 18.28
N LEU A 129 -10.16 -8.47 17.71
CA LEU A 129 -9.79 -8.62 16.29
C LEU A 129 -10.90 -8.13 15.37
N SER A 130 -12.17 -8.34 15.74
CA SER A 130 -13.29 -7.79 14.96
C SER A 130 -13.29 -6.27 15.00
N ARG A 131 -13.15 -5.68 16.18
CA ARG A 131 -13.05 -4.22 16.34
C ARG A 131 -11.85 -3.66 15.59
N LEU A 132 -10.69 -4.31 15.66
CA LEU A 132 -9.48 -3.89 14.95
C LEU A 132 -9.71 -3.84 13.45
N ALA A 133 -10.33 -4.87 12.88
CA ALA A 133 -10.59 -4.93 11.45
C ALA A 133 -11.61 -3.87 11.00
N ASP A 134 -12.58 -3.49 11.85
CA ASP A 134 -13.50 -2.37 11.57
C ASP A 134 -12.78 -1.00 11.62
N VAL A 135 -11.83 -0.83 12.54
CA VAL A 135 -10.96 0.35 12.61
C VAL A 135 -10.05 0.44 11.38
N ILE A 136 -9.51 -0.70 10.91
CA ILE A 136 -8.71 -0.75 9.67
C ILE A 136 -9.55 -0.38 8.46
N GLU A 137 -10.78 -0.88 8.35
CA GLU A 137 -11.70 -0.53 7.27
C GLU A 137 -12.05 0.97 7.28
N THR A 138 -12.31 1.52 8.47
CA THR A 138 -12.56 2.95 8.65
C THR A 138 -11.34 3.78 8.21
N TYR A 139 -10.14 3.38 8.62
CA TYR A 139 -8.90 4.02 8.21
C TYR A 139 -8.72 3.94 6.69
N TRP A 140 -8.94 2.77 6.10
CA TRP A 140 -8.83 2.54 4.67
C TRP A 140 -9.72 3.49 3.88
N GLU A 141 -11.01 3.57 4.20
CA GLU A 141 -11.97 4.42 3.49
C GLU A 141 -11.59 5.91 3.51
N LEU A 142 -10.99 6.38 4.60
CA LEU A 142 -10.62 7.78 4.79
C LEU A 142 -9.24 8.11 4.21
N ALA A 143 -8.27 7.20 4.35
CA ALA A 143 -6.85 7.47 4.12
C ALA A 143 -6.33 6.90 2.80
N LEU A 144 -6.84 5.75 2.34
CA LEU A 144 -6.26 5.00 1.22
C LEU A 144 -7.23 4.74 0.07
N ALA A 145 -8.48 4.36 0.32
CA ALA A 145 -9.45 4.05 -0.73
C ALA A 145 -9.55 5.12 -1.83
N PRO A 146 -9.58 6.44 -1.51
CA PRO A 146 -9.64 7.49 -2.53
C PRO A 146 -8.37 7.60 -3.40
N TYR A 147 -7.24 7.06 -2.93
CA TYR A 147 -5.96 7.08 -3.63
C TYR A 147 -5.57 5.71 -4.18
N TRP A 148 -6.31 4.66 -3.81
CA TRP A 148 -5.98 3.28 -4.12
C TRP A 148 -5.80 3.02 -5.61
N PRO A 149 -6.65 3.54 -6.53
CA PRO A 149 -6.42 3.36 -7.96
C PRO A 149 -5.06 3.87 -8.45
N ARG A 150 -4.59 5.00 -7.90
CA ARG A 150 -3.29 5.59 -8.23
C ARG A 150 -2.14 4.75 -7.67
N ILE A 151 -2.28 4.29 -6.42
CA ILE A 151 -1.31 3.38 -5.79
C ILE A 151 -1.24 2.07 -6.57
N LEU A 152 -2.39 1.44 -6.85
CA LEU A 152 -2.48 0.18 -7.58
C LEU A 152 -1.82 0.27 -8.95
N THR A 153 -2.08 1.34 -9.70
CA THR A 153 -1.44 1.55 -11.01
C THR A 153 0.09 1.62 -10.92
N LEU A 154 0.62 2.27 -9.87
CA LEU A 154 2.06 2.29 -9.59
C LEU A 154 2.60 0.88 -9.32
N LEU A 155 1.93 0.12 -8.44
CA LEU A 155 2.37 -1.21 -8.03
C LEU A 155 2.30 -2.21 -9.20
N GLU A 156 1.23 -2.18 -9.99
CA GLU A 156 1.09 -3.01 -11.20
C GLU A 156 2.15 -2.68 -12.26
N SER A 157 2.50 -1.39 -12.39
CA SER A 157 3.56 -0.95 -13.31
C SER A 157 4.94 -1.44 -12.86
N ASP A 158 5.22 -1.43 -11.56
CA ASP A 158 6.43 -2.04 -11.01
C ASP A 158 6.46 -3.55 -11.31
N ILE A 159 5.38 -4.29 -11.01
CA ILE A 159 5.30 -5.74 -11.28
C ILE A 159 5.58 -6.05 -12.76
N ARG A 160 5.00 -5.28 -13.70
CA ARG A 160 5.26 -5.45 -15.14
C ARG A 160 6.74 -5.26 -15.46
N TYR A 161 7.35 -4.20 -14.95
CA TYR A 161 8.78 -3.95 -15.12
C TYR A 161 9.64 -5.08 -14.53
N ARG A 162 9.26 -5.62 -13.35
CA ARG A 162 9.95 -6.75 -12.70
C ARG A 162 9.79 -8.05 -13.48
N ALA A 163 8.64 -8.28 -14.10
CA ALA A 163 8.43 -9.41 -14.99
C ALA A 163 9.37 -9.35 -16.21
N ASP A 164 9.62 -8.16 -16.77
CA ASP A 164 10.60 -8.00 -17.85
C ASP A 164 12.03 -8.38 -17.39
N ARG A 165 12.43 -7.99 -16.17
CA ARG A 165 13.74 -8.40 -15.59
C ARG A 165 13.84 -9.92 -15.45
N LEU A 166 12.75 -10.57 -15.03
CA LEU A 166 12.68 -12.03 -14.93
C LEU A 166 12.85 -12.69 -16.31
N VAL A 167 12.22 -12.14 -17.36
CA VAL A 167 12.33 -12.65 -18.73
C VAL A 167 13.75 -12.45 -19.29
N GLU A 168 14.36 -11.30 -19.02
CA GLU A 168 15.69 -10.95 -19.55
C GLU A 168 16.84 -11.71 -18.89
N GLY A 169 16.78 -11.94 -17.57
CA GLY A 169 17.92 -12.44 -16.80
C GLY A 169 17.57 -13.44 -15.70
N GLY A 170 16.35 -13.98 -15.70
CA GLY A 170 15.90 -14.96 -14.72
C GLY A 170 15.71 -14.39 -13.32
N ALA A 171 15.51 -15.28 -12.35
CA ALA A 171 15.20 -14.90 -10.96
C ALA A 171 16.32 -14.09 -10.30
N ARG A 172 17.59 -14.37 -10.61
CA ARG A 172 18.74 -13.60 -10.11
C ARG A 172 18.62 -12.13 -10.51
N HIS A 173 18.35 -11.85 -11.79
CA HIS A 173 18.26 -10.49 -12.29
C HIS A 173 17.06 -9.76 -11.69
N LEU A 174 15.92 -10.43 -11.58
CA LEU A 174 14.74 -9.91 -10.90
C LEU A 174 15.05 -9.50 -9.45
N LEU A 175 15.61 -10.42 -8.66
CA LEU A 175 15.75 -10.24 -7.21
C LEU A 175 16.84 -9.23 -6.85
N ALA A 176 17.93 -9.19 -7.62
CA ALA A 176 19.00 -8.20 -7.46
C ALA A 176 18.57 -6.78 -7.84
N ASP A 177 17.51 -6.62 -8.65
CA ASP A 177 17.01 -5.32 -9.08
C ASP A 177 16.00 -4.71 -8.08
N LEU A 178 15.45 -5.50 -7.13
CA LEU A 178 14.34 -5.08 -6.26
C LEU A 178 14.62 -3.78 -5.47
N ASP A 179 15.70 -3.76 -4.70
CA ASP A 179 16.15 -2.62 -3.90
C ASP A 179 17.66 -2.75 -3.62
N PRO A 180 18.43 -1.66 -3.49
CA PRO A 180 19.85 -1.73 -3.16
C PRO A 180 20.19 -2.50 -1.87
N GLN A 181 19.24 -2.66 -0.94
CA GLN A 181 19.40 -3.47 0.28
C GLN A 181 19.24 -4.97 0.04
N VAL A 182 18.91 -5.40 -1.17
CA VAL A 182 18.67 -6.79 -1.54
C VAL A 182 19.80 -7.24 -2.46
N THR A 183 20.65 -8.14 -1.98
CA THR A 183 21.77 -8.67 -2.75
C THR A 183 21.67 -10.18 -2.88
N TRP A 184 21.97 -10.67 -4.08
CA TRP A 184 22.00 -12.11 -4.38
C TRP A 184 23.42 -12.64 -4.19
N ALA A 185 23.55 -13.71 -3.42
CA ALA A 185 24.77 -14.49 -3.30
C ALA A 185 24.53 -15.93 -3.76
N ASP A 186 25.45 -16.43 -4.58
CA ASP A 186 25.46 -17.84 -4.97
C ASP A 186 25.96 -18.67 -3.78
N GLY A 187 25.21 -19.72 -3.40
CA GLY A 187 25.53 -20.60 -2.28
C GLY A 187 26.12 -21.94 -2.73
N ASP A 188 26.60 -22.73 -1.78
CA ASP A 188 27.15 -24.06 -2.05
C ASP A 188 26.05 -25.05 -2.48
N GLY A 189 26.41 -26.01 -3.33
CA GLY A 189 25.51 -27.13 -3.69
C GLY A 189 24.28 -26.75 -4.52
N GLY A 190 24.29 -25.60 -5.20
CA GLY A 190 23.15 -25.12 -6.01
C GLY A 190 22.07 -24.38 -5.23
N SER A 191 22.34 -24.08 -3.95
CA SER A 191 21.52 -23.15 -3.16
C SER A 191 21.87 -21.69 -3.51
N ALA A 192 20.94 -20.78 -3.23
CA ALA A 192 21.18 -19.36 -3.33
C ALA A 192 20.71 -18.65 -2.06
N THR A 193 21.36 -17.53 -1.76
CA THR A 193 21.05 -16.74 -0.57
C THR A 193 20.75 -15.30 -0.97
N LEU A 194 19.61 -14.78 -0.49
CA LEU A 194 19.30 -13.36 -0.55
C LEU A 194 19.78 -12.74 0.75
N HIS A 195 20.77 -11.87 0.63
CA HIS A 195 21.24 -11.04 1.72
C HIS A 195 20.43 -9.76 1.72
N LEU A 196 19.75 -9.54 2.84
CA LEU A 196 18.96 -8.36 3.11
C LEU A 196 19.71 -7.52 4.14
N GLU A 197 20.08 -6.31 3.75
CA GLU A 197 20.73 -5.37 4.65
C GLU A 197 19.78 -4.95 5.77
N HIS A 198 19.75 -5.76 6.83
CA HIS A 198 18.97 -5.49 8.03
C HIS A 198 19.92 -5.16 9.18
N ARG A 199 19.87 -3.90 9.65
CA ARG A 199 20.82 -3.37 10.66
C ARG A 199 20.54 -3.85 12.09
N ALA A 200 19.40 -4.51 12.33
CA ALA A 200 18.93 -4.82 13.69
C ALA A 200 18.94 -6.31 14.06
N VAL A 201 18.90 -7.17 13.05
CA VAL A 201 18.67 -8.61 13.23
C VAL A 201 19.63 -9.32 12.29
N SER A 202 20.38 -10.29 12.82
CA SER A 202 21.20 -11.21 12.05
C SER A 202 20.65 -12.61 12.18
N VAL A 203 19.91 -13.06 11.18
CA VAL A 203 19.24 -14.36 11.22
C VAL A 203 19.23 -14.95 9.81
N ALA A 204 19.76 -16.17 9.69
CA ALA A 204 19.59 -17.02 8.53
C ALA A 204 18.28 -17.82 8.63
N ARG A 205 17.51 -17.85 7.55
CA ARG A 205 16.26 -18.58 7.43
C ARG A 205 16.19 -19.31 6.10
N ARG A 206 15.96 -20.62 6.17
CA ARG A 206 15.60 -21.43 5.01
C ARG A 206 14.14 -21.24 4.67
N LEU A 207 13.84 -21.01 3.40
CA LEU A 207 12.46 -20.89 2.93
C LEU A 207 11.77 -22.25 2.92
N GLY A 208 12.50 -23.31 2.56
CA GLY A 208 12.09 -24.70 2.77
C GLY A 208 10.95 -25.13 1.84
N GLY A 209 11.04 -24.78 0.56
CA GLY A 209 10.02 -25.08 -0.45
C GLY A 209 8.74 -24.24 -0.34
N ARG A 210 8.70 -23.24 0.55
CA ARG A 210 7.53 -22.33 0.69
C ARG A 210 7.53 -21.22 -0.37
N GLY A 211 8.65 -20.99 -1.05
CA GLY A 211 8.85 -19.89 -1.97
C GLY A 211 8.87 -18.51 -1.31
N LEU A 212 9.24 -17.51 -2.11
CA LEU A 212 9.29 -16.10 -1.68
C LEU A 212 8.12 -15.31 -2.25
N LEU A 213 7.39 -14.60 -1.38
CA LEU A 213 6.35 -13.67 -1.79
C LEU A 213 6.92 -12.26 -1.93
N LEU A 214 6.89 -11.70 -3.14
CA LEU A 214 7.34 -10.35 -3.45
C LEU A 214 6.15 -9.38 -3.43
N VAL A 215 6.20 -8.36 -2.56
CA VAL A 215 5.10 -7.41 -2.38
C VAL A 215 5.62 -5.98 -2.55
N PRO A 216 5.47 -5.34 -3.73
CA PRO A 216 5.77 -3.93 -3.87
C PRO A 216 4.83 -3.12 -2.97
N SER A 217 5.34 -2.08 -2.34
CA SER A 217 4.56 -1.26 -1.41
C SER A 217 4.89 0.22 -1.50
N ALA A 218 3.88 1.07 -1.66
CA ALA A 218 4.11 2.50 -1.83
C ALA A 218 4.65 3.14 -0.54
N PHE A 219 4.25 2.65 0.63
CA PHE A 219 4.59 3.23 1.94
C PHE A 219 5.73 2.52 2.69
N VAL A 220 6.44 1.57 2.06
CA VAL A 220 7.53 0.82 2.73
C VAL A 220 8.88 1.54 2.74
N TRP A 221 9.06 2.53 1.86
CA TRP A 221 10.30 3.30 1.68
C TRP A 221 10.80 3.96 2.99
N PRO A 222 12.13 4.12 3.20
CA PRO A 222 13.25 3.84 2.28
C PRO A 222 13.80 2.42 2.38
N ARG A 223 13.06 1.49 3.00
CA ARG A 223 13.59 0.17 3.32
C ARG A 223 12.67 -0.93 2.85
N VAL A 224 13.20 -2.15 2.91
CA VAL A 224 12.43 -3.37 2.71
C VAL A 224 11.88 -3.87 4.05
N PHE A 225 10.77 -4.59 4.01
CA PHE A 225 10.17 -5.28 5.15
C PHE A 225 10.08 -6.76 4.88
N THR A 226 10.46 -7.57 5.87
CA THR A 226 10.50 -9.02 5.73
C THR A 226 9.60 -9.72 6.73
N VAL A 227 8.88 -10.73 6.28
CA VAL A 227 8.24 -11.72 7.15
C VAL A 227 8.99 -13.03 6.95
N VAL A 228 9.63 -13.54 7.99
CA VAL A 228 10.42 -14.79 7.94
C VAL A 228 10.04 -15.78 9.04
N THR A 229 9.08 -15.41 9.89
CA THR A 229 8.65 -16.22 11.03
C THR A 229 7.42 -17.04 10.65
N GLU A 230 7.43 -18.33 10.99
CA GLU A 230 6.25 -19.19 10.89
C GLU A 230 5.08 -18.62 11.72
N PRO A 231 3.82 -18.87 11.29
CA PRO A 231 3.39 -19.76 10.21
C PRO A 231 3.34 -19.09 8.82
N TRP A 232 3.77 -17.84 8.70
CA TRP A 232 3.58 -17.05 7.48
C TRP A 232 4.51 -17.48 6.34
N GLN A 233 4.06 -17.29 5.10
CA GLN A 233 4.91 -17.47 3.92
C GLN A 233 6.03 -16.43 3.96
N PRO A 234 7.30 -16.82 3.69
CA PRO A 234 8.38 -15.85 3.56
C PRO A 234 8.01 -14.74 2.58
N THR A 235 8.02 -13.50 3.06
CA THR A 235 7.53 -12.34 2.31
C THR A 235 8.57 -11.22 2.34
N LEU A 236 8.92 -10.69 1.17
CA LEU A 236 9.74 -9.50 1.00
C LEU A 236 8.89 -8.37 0.44
N ARG A 237 8.72 -7.32 1.25
CA ARG A 237 8.03 -6.10 0.86
C ARG A 237 9.05 -5.04 0.50
N TYR A 238 8.93 -4.43 -0.67
CA TYR A 238 9.99 -3.57 -1.23
C TYR A 238 9.39 -2.32 -1.90
N PRO A 239 10.14 -1.20 -1.97
CA PRO A 239 9.63 0.02 -2.57
C PRO A 239 9.50 -0.13 -4.09
N PRO A 240 8.35 0.25 -4.69
CA PRO A 240 8.20 0.22 -6.14
C PRO A 240 9.00 1.34 -6.78
N ARG A 241 9.36 1.15 -8.04
CA ARG A 241 9.90 2.22 -8.88
C ARG A 241 8.88 3.34 -9.03
N GLY A 242 9.35 4.59 -9.09
CA GLY A 242 8.49 5.75 -9.39
C GLY A 242 7.70 6.31 -8.21
N VAL A 243 7.87 5.79 -6.98
CA VAL A 243 7.18 6.26 -5.78
C VAL A 243 7.32 7.77 -5.53
N GLY A 244 8.47 8.38 -5.88
CA GLY A 244 8.69 9.83 -5.74
C GLY A 244 7.74 10.70 -6.57
N THR A 245 7.08 10.13 -7.58
CA THR A 245 6.07 10.82 -8.41
C THR A 245 4.63 10.51 -8.00
N LEU A 246 4.45 9.63 -7.00
CA LEU A 246 3.14 9.16 -6.58
C LEU A 246 2.25 10.28 -6.02
N TRP A 247 2.84 11.31 -5.42
CA TRP A 247 2.09 12.46 -4.88
C TRP A 247 2.49 13.78 -5.51
N ALA A 248 3.37 13.75 -6.51
CA ALA A 248 3.81 14.96 -7.17
C ALA A 248 2.58 15.70 -7.72
N ASP A 249 2.47 16.97 -7.35
CA ASP A 249 1.61 17.93 -8.01
C ASP A 249 2.18 18.11 -9.41
N ARG A 250 1.63 17.35 -10.36
CA ARG A 250 1.88 17.63 -11.76
C ARG A 250 1.32 19.05 -12.00
N PRO A 251 2.05 19.98 -12.64
CA PRO A 251 1.48 21.27 -13.03
C PRO A 251 0.14 21.01 -13.71
N PRO A 252 -0.90 21.85 -13.49
CA PRO A 252 -2.26 21.58 -13.89
C PRO A 252 -2.24 21.07 -15.31
N ALA A 253 -2.42 19.76 -15.46
CA ALA A 253 -2.21 19.12 -16.73
C ALA A 253 -3.25 19.75 -17.64
N THR A 254 -2.79 20.45 -18.69
CA THR A 254 -3.72 21.02 -19.64
C THR A 254 -4.58 19.86 -20.14
N PRO A 255 -5.91 19.93 -20.04
CA PRO A 255 -6.76 18.80 -20.39
C PRO A 255 -6.36 18.29 -21.77
N SER A 256 -5.98 17.01 -21.86
CA SER A 256 -5.49 16.44 -23.12
C SER A 256 -6.49 16.72 -24.23
N ALA A 257 -6.06 17.40 -25.29
CA ALA A 257 -6.93 17.75 -26.41
C ALA A 257 -7.52 16.49 -27.06
N ALA A 258 -6.74 15.40 -27.10
CA ALA A 258 -7.18 14.08 -27.54
C ALA A 258 -8.30 13.55 -26.64
N LEU A 259 -8.10 13.56 -25.31
CA LEU A 259 -9.14 13.11 -24.37
C LEU A 259 -10.40 13.98 -24.46
N ALA A 260 -10.23 15.30 -24.55
CA ALA A 260 -11.33 16.24 -24.70
C ALA A 260 -12.13 16.01 -26.00
N GLY A 261 -11.48 15.58 -27.08
CA GLY A 261 -12.14 15.18 -28.33
C GLY A 261 -13.03 13.94 -28.18
N VAL A 262 -12.70 13.03 -27.27
CA VAL A 262 -13.44 11.77 -27.04
C VAL A 262 -14.57 11.94 -26.03
N ILE A 263 -14.27 12.52 -24.86
CA ILE A 263 -15.24 12.57 -23.74
C ILE A 263 -15.82 13.97 -23.48
N GLY A 264 -15.38 14.97 -24.25
CA GLY A 264 -15.77 16.37 -24.10
C GLY A 264 -14.86 17.14 -23.13
N ARG A 265 -14.67 18.44 -23.42
CA ARG A 265 -13.77 19.34 -22.69
C ARG A 265 -13.98 19.34 -21.17
N SER A 266 -15.22 19.52 -20.72
CA SER A 266 -15.52 19.63 -19.28
C SER A 266 -15.25 18.33 -18.52
N ARG A 267 -15.57 17.17 -19.11
CA ARG A 267 -15.31 15.86 -18.48
C ARG A 267 -13.82 15.55 -18.45
N ALA A 268 -13.10 15.86 -19.53
CA ALA A 268 -11.64 15.75 -19.58
C ALA A 268 -10.97 16.66 -18.54
N ALA A 269 -11.43 17.90 -18.39
CA ALA A 269 -10.94 18.83 -17.38
C ALA A 269 -11.16 18.29 -15.95
N ILE A 270 -12.37 17.82 -15.63
CA ILE A 270 -12.67 17.25 -14.30
C ILE A 270 -11.81 16.01 -14.01
N LEU A 271 -11.65 15.08 -14.96
CA LEU A 271 -10.79 13.91 -14.77
C LEU A 271 -9.32 14.31 -14.56
N THR A 272 -8.86 15.31 -15.29
CA THR A 272 -7.48 15.78 -15.19
C THR A 272 -7.21 16.48 -13.86
N GLU A 273 -8.17 17.24 -13.34
CA GLU A 273 -8.09 17.91 -12.02
C GLU A 273 -8.13 16.94 -10.83
N LEU A 274 -8.68 15.74 -11.00
CA LEU A 274 -8.76 14.71 -9.96
C LEU A 274 -7.42 13.98 -9.72
N THR A 275 -6.31 14.73 -9.68
CA THR A 275 -4.98 14.25 -9.23
C THR A 275 -4.99 13.84 -7.76
N ALA A 276 -5.86 14.49 -6.98
CA ALA A 276 -6.21 14.19 -5.61
C ALA A 276 -7.74 14.16 -5.43
N PRO A 277 -8.28 13.44 -4.44
CA PRO A 277 -9.71 13.42 -4.15
C PRO A 277 -10.23 14.82 -3.83
N ALA A 278 -11.29 15.23 -4.50
CA ALA A 278 -11.83 16.59 -4.39
C ALA A 278 -13.36 16.60 -4.31
N SER A 279 -13.91 17.59 -3.60
CA SER A 279 -15.36 17.81 -3.55
C SER A 279 -15.88 18.47 -4.84
N THR A 280 -17.19 18.39 -5.09
CA THR A 280 -17.84 19.14 -6.18
C THR A 280 -17.52 20.64 -6.13
N THR A 281 -17.57 21.25 -4.93
CA THR A 281 -17.32 22.68 -4.75
C THR A 281 -15.87 23.04 -5.05
N GLU A 282 -14.94 22.17 -4.66
CA GLU A 282 -13.53 22.37 -4.96
C GLU A 282 -13.24 22.23 -6.46
N LEU A 283 -13.83 21.23 -7.12
CA LEU A 283 -13.71 21.06 -8.57
C LEU A 283 -14.34 22.23 -9.33
N ALA A 284 -15.48 22.76 -8.89
CA ALA A 284 -16.10 23.95 -9.47
C ALA A 284 -15.15 25.16 -9.39
N ARG A 285 -14.52 25.37 -8.23
CA ARG A 285 -13.54 26.45 -8.03
C ARG A 285 -12.31 26.29 -8.93
N ARG A 286 -11.77 25.07 -9.07
CA ARG A 286 -10.55 24.81 -9.85
C ARG A 286 -10.78 24.85 -11.36
N THR A 287 -11.93 24.34 -11.83
CA THR A 287 -12.26 24.27 -13.26
C THR A 287 -12.98 25.51 -13.80
N GLY A 288 -13.50 26.37 -12.93
CA GLY A 288 -14.35 27.51 -13.31
C GLY A 288 -15.78 27.12 -13.74
N LEU A 289 -16.16 25.84 -13.63
CA LEU A 289 -17.51 25.36 -13.92
C LEU A 289 -18.47 25.65 -12.75
N THR A 290 -19.77 25.72 -13.04
CA THR A 290 -20.78 25.82 -11.97
C THR A 290 -20.87 24.51 -11.17
N ALA A 291 -21.21 24.58 -9.88
CA ALA A 291 -21.37 23.40 -9.05
C ALA A 291 -22.41 22.40 -9.60
N GLY A 292 -23.49 22.91 -10.21
CA GLY A 292 -24.48 22.10 -10.91
C GLY A 292 -23.90 21.38 -12.14
N GLY A 293 -23.12 22.09 -12.97
CA GLY A 293 -22.44 21.51 -14.13
C GLY A 293 -21.41 20.45 -13.74
N VAL A 294 -20.60 20.73 -12.71
CA VAL A 294 -19.66 19.74 -12.15
C VAL A 294 -20.41 18.51 -11.63
N SER A 295 -21.51 18.68 -10.89
CA SER A 295 -22.31 17.54 -10.40
C SER A 295 -22.88 16.68 -11.52
N GLN A 296 -23.35 17.31 -12.60
CA GLN A 296 -23.85 16.59 -13.77
C GLN A 296 -22.74 15.78 -14.46
N HIS A 297 -21.55 16.37 -14.63
CA HIS A 297 -20.41 15.68 -15.23
C HIS A 297 -19.87 14.56 -14.34
N LEU A 298 -19.78 14.77 -13.02
CA LEU A 298 -19.38 13.75 -12.07
C LEU A 298 -20.36 12.58 -12.04
N THR A 299 -21.66 12.84 -12.11
CA THR A 299 -22.68 11.78 -12.24
C THR A 299 -22.42 10.95 -13.49
N ALA A 300 -22.24 11.59 -14.66
CA ALA A 300 -21.97 10.87 -15.91
C ALA A 300 -20.67 10.06 -15.87
N LEU A 301 -19.58 10.63 -15.32
CA LEU A 301 -18.29 9.95 -15.17
C LEU A 301 -18.37 8.79 -14.19
N ARG A 302 -19.15 8.93 -13.12
CA ARG A 302 -19.40 7.86 -12.14
C ARG A 302 -20.23 6.73 -12.73
N THR A 303 -21.29 7.04 -13.47
CA THR A 303 -22.09 6.04 -14.19
C THR A 303 -21.24 5.27 -15.22
N ALA A 304 -20.28 5.95 -15.85
CA ALA A 304 -19.30 5.32 -16.74
C ALA A 304 -18.17 4.59 -16.00
N GLY A 305 -18.15 4.61 -14.66
CA GLY A 305 -17.14 3.94 -13.84
C GLY A 305 -15.75 4.60 -13.88
N LEU A 306 -15.62 5.84 -14.35
CA LEU A 306 -14.34 6.58 -14.42
C LEU A 306 -14.00 7.33 -13.13
N VAL A 307 -15.01 7.60 -12.29
CA VAL A 307 -14.87 8.28 -11.01
C VAL A 307 -15.68 7.55 -9.93
N GLY A 308 -15.08 7.41 -8.75
CA GLY A 308 -15.72 6.94 -7.52
C GLY A 308 -16.01 8.10 -6.56
N GLY A 309 -16.93 7.88 -5.62
CA GLY A 309 -17.25 8.84 -4.56
C GLY A 309 -17.01 8.22 -3.19
N HIS A 310 -16.28 8.92 -2.34
CA HIS A 310 -15.95 8.53 -0.97
C HIS A 310 -16.49 9.58 -0.01
N ARG A 311 -17.22 9.15 1.02
CA ARG A 311 -17.76 10.08 2.02
C ARG A 311 -16.65 10.45 3.02
N ALA A 312 -16.39 11.74 3.15
CA ALA A 312 -15.48 12.30 4.15
C ALA A 312 -16.25 13.29 5.02
N GLY A 313 -16.70 12.81 6.19
CA GLY A 313 -17.60 13.56 7.07
C GLY A 313 -18.90 13.95 6.36
N ARG A 314 -19.14 15.27 6.24
CA ARG A 314 -20.35 15.84 5.63
C ARG A 314 -20.26 16.02 4.10
N GLN A 315 -19.12 15.69 3.50
CA GLN A 315 -18.87 15.92 2.08
C GLN A 315 -18.62 14.59 1.35
N VAL A 316 -18.85 14.59 0.03
CA VAL A 316 -18.42 13.50 -0.85
C VAL A 316 -17.20 14.01 -1.62
N LEU A 317 -16.10 13.27 -1.50
CA LEU A 317 -14.91 13.45 -2.31
C LEU A 317 -14.97 12.50 -3.48
N TYR A 318 -14.71 13.03 -4.67
CA TYR A 318 -14.61 12.25 -5.88
C TYR A 318 -13.16 11.95 -6.18
N ALA A 319 -12.88 10.75 -6.66
CA ALA A 319 -11.55 10.32 -7.09
C ALA A 319 -11.66 9.51 -8.37
N ARG A 320 -10.59 9.50 -9.18
CA ARG A 320 -10.53 8.63 -10.36
C ARG A 320 -10.55 7.17 -9.92
N THR A 321 -11.30 6.34 -10.64
CA THR A 321 -11.19 4.88 -10.53
C THR A 321 -9.94 4.39 -11.29
N GLN A 322 -9.65 3.09 -11.27
CA GLN A 322 -8.55 2.53 -12.05
C GLN A 322 -8.74 2.77 -13.56
N ALA A 323 -9.98 2.65 -14.06
CA ALA A 323 -10.31 2.98 -15.44
C ALA A 323 -10.08 4.48 -15.75
N GLY A 324 -10.45 5.36 -14.83
CA GLY A 324 -10.19 6.79 -14.95
C GLY A 324 -8.71 7.15 -14.94
N GLU A 325 -7.92 6.51 -14.07
CA GLU A 325 -6.46 6.68 -14.00
C GLU A 325 -5.79 6.23 -15.30
N THR A 326 -6.13 5.02 -15.78
CA THR A 326 -5.61 4.45 -17.02
C THR A 326 -5.92 5.34 -18.23
N LEU A 327 -7.16 5.85 -18.32
CA LEU A 327 -7.59 6.72 -19.42
C LEU A 327 -6.79 8.03 -19.46
N VAL A 328 -6.58 8.66 -18.30
CA VAL A 328 -5.80 9.90 -18.21
C VAL A 328 -4.33 9.66 -18.54
N GLN A 329 -3.75 8.54 -18.10
CA GLN A 329 -2.38 8.17 -18.43
C GLN A 329 -2.19 7.89 -19.92
N ALA A 330 -3.10 7.14 -20.53
CA ALA A 330 -3.06 6.82 -21.96
C ALA A 330 -3.16 8.08 -22.84
N ALA A 331 -3.90 9.11 -22.39
CA ALA A 331 -4.07 10.36 -23.12
C ALA A 331 -2.94 11.39 -22.89
N GLY A 332 -2.04 11.14 -21.94
CA GLY A 332 -0.87 11.96 -21.64
C GLY A 332 0.45 11.34 -22.11
N ALA A 333 0.41 10.12 -22.66
CA ALA A 333 1.50 9.48 -23.39
C ALA A 333 1.47 9.91 -24.87
#